data_AF-A0A7J5EIV6-F1
#
_entry.id   AF-A0A7J5EIV6-F1
#
_cell.length_a   1.000
_cell.length_b   1.000
_cell.length_c   1.000
_cell.angle_alpha   90.00
_cell.angle_beta   90.00
_cell.angle_gamma   90.00
#
_symmetry.space_group_name_H-M   'P 1'
#
loop_
_entity.id
_entity.type
_entity.pdbx_description
1 polymer ?
#
loop_
_entity_poly.entity_id
_entity_poly.type
_entity_poly.pdbx_seq_one_letter_code
_entity_poly.pdbx_strand_id
1 'polypeptide(L)'
;MTAAAAEELPGELGEFAIERELGRGGSGVVYAATWHGRSIALKVLRPDEAATPKERDRFLGEARILARVQHPGVVRVHASGVLPDGRPY
;
A
#
# COMPACT_ATOMS: atom_id res chain seq x y z
N MET A 1 4.85 -19.01 -20.89
CA MET A 1 3.82 -17.96 -21.07
C MET A 1 2.85 -18.09 -19.90
N THR A 2 3.24 -17.62 -18.72
CA THR A 2 2.42 -17.67 -17.50
C THR A 2 1.55 -16.42 -17.50
N ALA A 3 0.28 -16.60 -17.84
CA ALA A 3 -0.74 -15.59 -17.60
C ALA A 3 -0.70 -15.27 -16.10
N ALA A 4 -0.34 -14.04 -15.74
CA ALA A 4 -0.63 -13.52 -14.42
C ALA A 4 -2.15 -13.64 -14.28
N ALA A 5 -2.60 -14.54 -13.41
CA ALA A 5 -3.99 -14.58 -13.01
C ALA A 5 -4.37 -13.15 -12.67
N ALA A 6 -5.43 -12.63 -13.29
CA ALA A 6 -6.06 -11.44 -12.79
C ALA A 6 -6.54 -11.80 -11.38
N GLU A 7 -5.68 -11.60 -10.37
CA GLU A 7 -6.06 -11.68 -8.97
C GLU A 7 -7.27 -10.76 -8.86
N GLU A 8 -8.42 -11.32 -8.51
CA GLU A 8 -9.61 -10.53 -8.25
C GLU A 8 -9.23 -9.44 -7.26
N LEU A 9 -9.51 -8.18 -7.64
CA LEU A 9 -9.20 -7.05 -6.79
C LEU A 9 -9.87 -7.30 -5.43
N PRO A 10 -9.14 -7.24 -4.32
CA PRO A 10 -9.76 -7.40 -3.01
C PRO A 10 -10.76 -6.26 -2.87
N GLY A 11 -12.07 -6.55 -2.77
CA GLY A 11 -13.09 -5.50 -2.72
C GLY A 11 -12.85 -4.48 -1.60
N GLU A 12 -12.31 -4.96 -0.48
CA GLU A 12 -11.85 -4.15 0.64
C GLU A 12 -10.53 -4.70 1.19
N LEU A 13 -9.67 -3.80 1.66
CA LEU A 13 -8.47 -4.12 2.44
C LEU A 13 -8.55 -3.35 3.76
N GLY A 14 -8.91 -4.03 4.85
CA GLY A 14 -9.15 -3.35 6.12
C GLY A 14 -10.27 -2.31 6.00
N GLU A 15 -9.93 -1.04 6.22
CA GLU A 15 -10.86 0.10 6.09
C GLU A 15 -10.85 0.79 4.71
N PHE A 16 -10.07 0.24 3.77
CA PHE A 16 -9.89 0.81 2.44
C PHE A 16 -10.77 0.07 1.43
N ALA A 17 -11.73 0.77 0.82
CA ALA A 17 -12.51 0.24 -0.30
C ALA A 17 -11.67 0.32 -1.57
N ILE A 18 -11.35 -0.81 -2.21
CA ILE A 18 -10.43 -0.85 -3.35
C ILE A 18 -11.21 -0.69 -4.65
N GLU A 19 -10.74 0.22 -5.50
CA GLU A 19 -11.35 0.49 -6.79
C GLU A 19 -10.62 -0.23 -7.91
N ARG A 20 -9.28 -0.14 -7.93
CA ARG A 20 -8.41 -0.77 -8.94
C ARG A 20 -6.94 -0.77 -8.55
N GLU A 21 -6.16 -1.62 -9.18
CA GLU A 21 -4.69 -1.52 -9.14
C GLU A 21 -4.21 -0.31 -9.97
N LEU A 22 -3.32 0.49 -9.40
CA LEU A 22 -2.60 1.59 -10.07
C LEU A 22 -1.24 1.15 -10.60
N GLY A 23 -0.61 0.19 -9.92
CA GLY A 23 0.63 -0.42 -10.39
C GLY A 23 1.23 -1.38 -9.37
N ARG A 24 2.15 -2.22 -9.86
CA ARG A 24 2.85 -3.23 -9.07
C ARG A 24 4.34 -3.16 -9.35
N GLY A 25 5.14 -3.19 -8.29
CA GLY A 25 6.59 -3.13 -8.37
C GLY A 25 7.27 -3.92 -7.25
N GLY A 26 8.59 -3.82 -7.15
CA GLY A 26 9.40 -4.58 -6.20
C GLY A 26 9.31 -4.15 -4.73
N SER A 27 8.32 -3.35 -4.34
CA SER A 27 8.10 -2.94 -2.95
C SER A 27 6.62 -3.02 -2.55
N GLY A 28 5.79 -3.69 -3.35
CA GLY A 28 4.36 -3.76 -3.15
C GLY A 28 3.48 -3.45 -4.37
N VAL A 29 2.18 -3.41 -4.09
CA VAL A 29 1.12 -3.05 -5.03
C VAL A 29 0.52 -1.71 -4.59
N VAL A 30 0.24 -0.82 -5.52
CA VAL A 30 -0.47 0.43 -5.27
C VAL A 30 -1.88 0.31 -5.80
N TYR A 31 -2.87 0.58 -4.97
CA TYR A 31 -4.28 0.59 -5.32
C TYR A 31 -4.84 2.01 -5.31
N ALA A 32 -5.78 2.29 -6.20
CA ALA A 32 -6.73 3.37 -6.02
C ALA A 32 -7.79 2.85 -5.07
N ALA A 33 -8.03 3.60 -4.00
CA ALA A 33 -8.97 3.22 -2.97
C ALA A 33 -9.70 4.45 -2.42
N THR A 34 -10.81 4.20 -1.75
CA THR A 34 -11.53 5.22 -0.98
C THR A 34 -11.33 4.95 0.51
N TRP A 35 -10.97 5.99 1.26
CA TRP A 35 -10.83 5.96 2.71
C TRP A 35 -11.54 7.16 3.33
N HIS A 36 -12.50 6.91 4.23
CA HIS A 36 -13.36 7.94 4.83
C HIS A 36 -13.95 8.92 3.78
N GLY A 37 -14.43 8.38 2.65
CA GLY A 37 -15.02 9.18 1.56
C GLY A 37 -14.03 9.97 0.71
N ARG A 38 -12.71 9.74 0.86
CA ARG A 38 -11.65 10.40 0.08
C ARG A 38 -10.92 9.38 -0.79
N SER A 39 -10.70 9.71 -2.06
CA SER A 39 -9.84 8.93 -2.93
C SER A 39 -8.37 9.06 -2.51
N ILE A 40 -7.70 7.92 -2.36
CA ILE A 40 -6.30 7.80 -1.94
C ILE A 40 -5.57 6.76 -2.80
N ALA A 41 -4.24 6.86 -2.79
CA ALA A 41 -3.37 5.78 -3.26
C ALA A 41 -2.92 4.95 -2.06
N LEU A 42 -3.29 3.68 -2.02
CA LEU A 42 -2.91 2.74 -0.96
C LEU A 42 -1.77 1.86 -1.47
N LYS A 43 -0.57 2.00 -0.92
CA LYS A 43 0.54 1.09 -1.22
C LYS A 43 0.53 -0.03 -0.19
N VAL A 44 0.48 -1.29 -0.62
CA VAL A 44 0.48 -2.46 0.27
C VAL A 44 1.68 -3.34 -0.08
N LEU A 45 2.47 -3.70 0.92
CA LEU A 45 3.60 -4.61 0.74
C LEU A 45 3.09 -6.03 0.41
N ARG A 46 3.74 -6.71 -0.54
CA ARG A 46 3.32 -8.06 -0.95
C ARG A 46 3.55 -9.08 0.18
N PRO A 47 2.74 -10.15 0.27
CA PRO A 47 2.93 -11.21 1.27
C PRO A 47 4.37 -11.74 1.30
N ASP A 48 4.93 -12.01 0.11
CA ASP A 48 6.26 -12.58 -0.07
C ASP A 48 7.39 -11.67 0.48
N GLU A 49 7.21 -10.35 0.36
CA GLU A 49 8.16 -9.34 0.84
C GLU A 49 7.93 -9.02 2.33
N ALA A 50 6.67 -9.02 2.78
CA ALA A 50 6.28 -8.85 4.18
C ALA A 50 6.78 -9.98 5.09
N ALA A 51 7.22 -11.10 4.51
CA ALA A 51 7.81 -12.21 5.24
C ALA A 51 9.09 -11.85 6.01
N THR A 52 9.81 -10.80 5.60
CA THR A 52 11.05 -10.40 6.27
C THR A 52 10.84 -9.13 7.13
N PRO A 53 11.24 -9.14 8.43
CA PRO A 53 11.14 -7.95 9.28
C PRO A 53 11.85 -6.73 8.68
N LYS A 54 12.99 -6.95 8.01
CA LYS A 54 13.78 -5.90 7.37
C LYS A 54 12.99 -5.11 6.32
N GLU A 55 12.27 -5.78 5.42
CA GLU A 55 11.51 -5.09 4.38
C GLU A 55 10.29 -4.38 4.96
N ARG A 56 9.61 -4.97 5.95
CA ARG A 56 8.52 -4.29 6.67
C ARG A 56 9.00 -3.01 7.36
N ASP A 57 10.13 -3.09 8.07
CA ASP A 57 10.69 -1.97 8.83
C ASP A 57 11.16 -0.86 7.90
N ARG A 58 11.77 -1.23 6.76
CA ARG A 58 12.12 -0.28 5.70
C ARG A 58 10.89 0.41 5.14
N PHE A 59 9.87 -0.35 4.77
CA PHE A 59 8.63 0.18 4.19
C PHE A 59 7.95 1.17 5.14
N LEU A 60 7.74 0.79 6.39
CA LEU A 60 7.17 1.66 7.42
C LEU A 60 8.08 2.85 7.75
N GLY A 61 9.41 2.66 7.69
CA GLY A 61 10.40 3.72 7.86
C GLY A 61 10.30 4.80 6.79
N GLU A 62 10.19 4.41 5.52
CA GLU A 62 10.00 5.34 4.39
C GLU A 62 8.71 6.17 4.57
N ALA A 63 7.60 5.52 4.95
CA ALA A 63 6.33 6.20 5.21
C ALA A 63 6.45 7.20 6.37
N ARG A 64 7.12 6.84 7.48
CA ARG A 64 7.36 7.74 8.63
C ARG A 64 8.21 8.95 8.26
N ILE A 65 9.20 8.79 7.39
CA ILE A 65 10.04 9.90 6.92
C ILE A 65 9.19 10.84 6.05
N LEU A 66 8.46 10.29 5.08
CA LEU A 66 7.61 11.08 4.18
C LEU A 66 6.47 11.79 4.91
N ALA A 67 5.90 11.19 5.96
CA ALA A 67 4.87 11.81 6.80
C ALA A 67 5.34 13.10 7.49
N ARG A 68 6.65 13.30 7.67
CA ARG A 68 7.24 14.51 8.26
C ARG A 68 7.47 15.63 7.23
N VAL A 69 7.42 15.31 5.94
CA VAL A 69 7.68 16.29 4.87
C VAL A 69 6.37 16.96 4.45
N GLN A 70 6.31 18.28 4.57
CA GLN A 70 5.18 19.08 4.11
C GLN A 70 5.64 20.03 3.01
N HIS A 71 5.47 19.62 1.76
CA HIS A 71 5.87 20.41 0.60
C HIS A 71 4.93 20.13 -0.58
N PRO A 72 4.52 21.15 -1.37
CA PRO A 72 3.60 20.95 -2.49
C PRO A 72 4.11 20.00 -3.58
N GLY A 73 5.43 19.85 -3.71
CA GLY A 73 6.06 18.90 -4.64
C GLY A 73 6.29 17.49 -4.09
N VAL A 74 5.85 17.19 -2.87
CA VAL A 74 6.06 15.89 -2.22
C VAL A 74 4.71 15.27 -1.87
N VAL A 75 4.53 13.99 -2.21
CA VAL A 75 3.29 13.26 -1.88
C VAL A 75 3.12 13.18 -0.37
N ARG A 76 1.92 13.53 0.11
CA ARG A 76 1.57 13.45 1.53
C ARG A 76 1.19 12.03 1.91
N VAL A 77 1.82 11.51 2.95
CA VAL A 77 1.39 10.26 3.60
C VAL A 77 0.25 10.58 4.58
N HIS A 78 -0.91 9.97 4.38
CA HIS A 78 -2.08 10.16 5.25
C HIS A 78 -2.08 9.22 6.45
N ALA A 79 -1.65 7.98 6.26
CA ALA A 79 -1.54 6.96 7.28
C ALA A 79 -0.49 5.92 6.84
N SER A 80 0.00 5.14 7.81
CA SER A 80 0.81 3.95 7.58
C SER A 80 0.54 2.95 8.70
N GLY A 81 0.48 1.67 8.39
CA GLY A 81 0.09 0.66 9.37
C GLY A 81 0.26 -0.76 8.88
N VAL A 82 -0.52 -1.67 9.46
CA VAL A 82 -0.55 -3.09 9.10
C VAL A 82 -2.01 -3.50 8.93
N LEU A 83 -2.31 -4.13 7.80
CA LEU A 83 -3.62 -4.68 7.50
C LEU A 83 -3.94 -5.86 8.44
N PRO A 84 -5.23 -6.26 8.57
CA PRO A 84 -5.61 -7.42 9.39
C PRO A 84 -4.91 -8.74 9.01
N ASP A 85 -4.48 -8.87 7.75
CA ASP A 85 -3.73 -10.01 7.23
C ASP A 85 -2.21 -9.95 7.46
N GLY A 86 -1.72 -8.91 8.16
CA GLY A 86 -0.32 -8.74 8.52
C GLY A 86 0.53 -7.99 7.50
N ARG A 87 -0.04 -7.56 6.35
CA ARG A 87 0.71 -6.79 5.34
C ARG A 87 0.82 -5.31 5.71
N PRO A 88 2.02 -4.71 5.66
CA PRO A 88 2.18 -3.26 5.80
C PRO A 88 1.49 -2.46 4.69
N TYR A 89 0.97 -1.28 5.06
CA TYR A 89 0.47 -0.26 4.13
C TYR A 89 0.95 1.15 4.48
#